data_AF-A0A1H1W772-F1
#
_entry.id   AF-A0A1H1W772-F1
#
_cell.length_a   1.000
_cell.length_b   1.000
_cell.length_c   1.000
_cell.angle_alpha   90.00
_cell.angle_beta   90.00
_cell.angle_gamma   90.00
#
_symmetry.space_group_name_H-M   'P 1'
#
loop_
_entity.id
_entity.type
_entity.pdbx_description
1 polymer ?
#
loop_
_entity_poly.entity_id
_entity_poly.type
_entity_poly.pdbx_seq_one_letter_code
_entity_poly.pdbx_strand_id
1 'polypeptide(L)'
;MKNKINLKLILGILFISTLFSSCLKEGLPKYPLFGGNAITNVYVQYRYNSSPNVAGGDSVVAIQNLIVAQVIDTVNNTVNISLAVPAANGTFTAAVRANVNLSHLIMSFDISTAASMAAAGNTPKPGYVGDISKPLTYVVTAANGKKRTWTVTVAPLPAINKYEGPYTSNGYFYHPSDPRAITNLVKSVLTSGPNSVIVDLGDLGSSGYQAVFTIDPATNNVTITAAPGAGGAPYTMFTSGLPTTNPGYTPQWAGSAACNNTYDPATKTFHVRYGYLGSTGWRVTEEAITMN
;
A
#
# COMPACT_ATOMS: atom_id res chain seq x y z
N MET A 1 23.54 -37.45 62.19
CA MET A 1 24.65 -37.72 61.26
C MET A 1 24.56 -36.69 60.12
N LYS A 2 25.50 -35.73 60.05
CA LYS A 2 25.53 -34.73 58.97
C LYS A 2 26.51 -35.19 57.90
N ASN A 3 26.01 -35.60 56.74
CA ASN A 3 26.85 -35.96 55.58
C ASN A 3 27.60 -34.70 55.12
N LYS A 4 28.91 -34.65 55.37
CA LYS A 4 29.77 -33.57 54.86
C LYS A 4 29.99 -33.81 53.37
N ILE A 5 29.19 -33.14 52.55
CA ILE A 5 29.39 -33.11 51.09
C ILE A 5 30.70 -32.35 50.83
N ASN A 6 31.64 -33.00 50.13
CA ASN A 6 32.98 -32.48 49.89
C ASN A 6 32.93 -31.44 48.76
N LEU A 7 32.83 -30.16 49.12
CA LEU A 7 32.63 -29.03 48.20
C LEU A 7 33.71 -28.95 47.10
N LYS A 8 34.93 -29.43 47.35
CA LYS A 8 36.01 -29.51 46.35
C LYS A 8 35.71 -30.50 45.22
N LEU A 9 34.98 -31.57 45.53
CA LEU A 9 34.57 -32.59 44.54
C LEU A 9 33.47 -32.04 43.63
N ILE A 10 32.53 -31.25 44.16
CA ILE A 10 31.47 -30.60 43.38
C ILE A 10 32.04 -29.51 42.47
N LEU A 11 32.97 -28.69 42.97
CA LEU A 11 33.62 -27.66 42.16
C LEU A 11 34.45 -28.27 41.02
N GLY A 12 35.11 -29.41 41.26
CA GLY A 12 35.84 -30.16 40.22
C GLY A 12 34.93 -30.72 39.14
N ILE A 13 33.76 -31.27 39.50
CA ILE A 13 32.79 -31.80 38.54
C ILE A 13 32.13 -30.68 37.71
N LEU A 14 31.83 -29.53 38.33
CA LEU A 14 31.27 -28.36 37.63
C LEU A 14 32.27 -27.67 36.70
N PHE A 15 33.58 -27.82 36.94
CA PHE A 15 34.62 -27.32 36.04
C PHE A 15 34.90 -28.26 34.86
N ILE A 16 34.61 -29.56 35.00
CA ILE A 16 34.74 -30.55 33.92
C ILE A 16 33.58 -30.45 32.92
N SER A 17 32.38 -30.06 33.36
CA SER A 17 31.23 -29.89 32.48
C SER A 17 31.31 -28.67 31.55
N THR A 18 32.21 -27.71 31.80
CA THR A 18 32.45 -26.55 30.92
C THR A 18 33.51 -26.80 29.84
N LEU A 19 34.26 -27.91 29.93
CA LEU A 19 35.32 -28.28 28.98
C LEU A 19 34.79 -29.01 27.74
N PHE A 20 33.56 -29.53 27.77
CA PHE A 20 32.91 -30.16 26.62
C PHE A 20 32.05 -29.14 25.86
N SER A 21 32.72 -28.23 25.15
CA SER A 21 32.05 -27.41 24.13
C SER A 21 31.71 -28.29 22.93
N SER A 22 30.59 -29.02 23.01
CA SER A 22 30.09 -29.90 21.93
C SER A 22 29.61 -29.08 20.74
N CYS A 23 30.54 -28.59 19.93
CA CYS A 23 30.31 -28.44 18.50
C CYS A 23 30.99 -29.62 17.82
N LEU A 24 30.23 -30.68 17.56
CA LEU A 24 30.67 -31.82 16.77
C LEU A 24 31.09 -31.31 15.38
N LYS A 25 32.39 -31.09 15.15
CA LYS A 25 32.94 -30.52 13.90
C LYS A 25 33.83 -31.51 13.13
N GLU A 26 33.98 -32.74 13.62
CA GLU A 26 34.86 -33.72 13.00
C GLU A 26 34.15 -34.42 11.82
N GLY A 27 34.79 -34.42 10.64
CA GLY A 27 34.31 -35.13 9.45
C GLY A 27 33.35 -34.36 8.53
N LEU A 28 32.95 -33.13 8.86
CA LEU A 28 32.14 -32.30 7.96
C LEU A 28 33.03 -31.48 7.00
N PRO A 29 32.71 -31.43 5.70
CA PRO A 29 33.37 -30.50 4.78
C PRO A 29 33.25 -29.06 5.28
N LYS A 30 34.37 -28.33 5.32
CA LYS A 30 34.37 -26.91 5.68
C LYS A 30 33.86 -26.08 4.50
N TYR A 31 32.57 -25.76 4.51
CA TYR A 31 32.00 -24.82 3.55
C TYR A 31 32.41 -23.37 3.87
N PRO A 32 32.65 -22.52 2.86
CA PRO A 32 32.87 -21.10 3.10
C PRO A 32 31.62 -20.48 3.75
N LEU A 33 31.83 -19.62 4.74
CA LEU A 33 30.74 -18.82 5.31
C LEU A 33 30.20 -17.87 4.25
N PHE A 34 28.86 -17.74 4.20
CA PHE A 34 28.19 -16.81 3.29
C PHE A 34 28.75 -15.39 3.44
N GLY A 35 29.13 -14.79 2.31
CA GLY A 35 29.74 -13.46 2.26
C GLY A 35 28.82 -12.34 1.82
N GLY A 36 27.55 -12.63 1.55
CA GLY A 36 26.56 -11.64 1.13
C GLY A 36 26.22 -10.69 2.27
N ASN A 37 26.18 -9.40 1.98
CA ASN A 37 25.81 -8.33 2.91
C ASN A 37 24.98 -7.23 2.23
N ALA A 38 24.16 -7.62 1.25
CA ALA A 38 23.28 -6.71 0.54
C ALA A 38 21.89 -6.62 1.18
N ILE A 39 21.25 -5.46 1.01
CA ILE A 39 19.79 -5.31 1.08
C ILE A 39 19.24 -5.75 -0.28
N THR A 40 18.20 -6.58 -0.28
CA THR A 40 17.57 -7.11 -1.50
C THR A 40 16.13 -6.70 -1.66
N ASN A 41 15.48 -6.25 -0.59
CA ASN A 41 14.12 -5.74 -0.62
C ASN A 41 13.85 -4.87 0.62
N VAL A 42 12.92 -3.93 0.51
CA VAL A 42 12.42 -3.12 1.61
C VAL A 42 10.91 -3.18 1.66
N TYR A 43 10.36 -3.38 2.85
CA TYR A 43 8.93 -3.27 3.12
C TYR A 43 8.70 -2.12 4.09
N VAL A 44 7.60 -1.40 3.90
CA VAL A 44 7.18 -0.31 4.80
C VAL A 44 5.76 -0.55 5.25
N GLN A 45 5.53 -0.46 6.56
CA GLN A 45 4.26 -0.75 7.19
C GLN A 45 3.82 0.38 8.10
N TYR A 46 2.50 0.60 8.17
CA TYR A 46 1.86 1.45 9.14
C TYR A 46 1.11 0.59 10.16
N ARG A 47 1.27 0.92 11.44
CA ARG A 47 0.64 0.20 12.55
C ARG A 47 -0.41 1.10 13.19
N TYR A 48 -1.60 0.57 13.43
CA TYR A 48 -2.71 1.33 14.00
C TYR A 48 -3.59 0.46 14.89
N ASN A 49 -4.34 1.10 15.78
CA ASN A 49 -5.33 0.43 16.59
C ASN A 49 -6.60 0.23 15.76
N SER A 50 -7.04 -1.01 15.63
CA SER A 50 -8.26 -1.39 14.92
C SER A 50 -9.42 -1.69 15.88
N SER A 51 -10.64 -1.53 15.38
CA SER A 51 -11.89 -1.92 16.04
C SER A 51 -12.57 -3.05 15.24
N PRO A 52 -13.32 -3.96 15.88
CA PRO A 52 -13.62 -4.00 17.32
C PRO A 52 -12.42 -4.45 18.16
N ASN A 53 -12.45 -4.05 19.43
CA ASN A 53 -11.51 -4.52 20.44
C ASN A 53 -11.69 -6.04 20.66
N VAL A 54 -10.64 -6.73 21.10
CA VAL A 54 -10.76 -8.12 21.54
C VAL A 54 -11.60 -8.23 22.81
N ALA A 55 -12.10 -9.44 23.10
CA ALA A 55 -12.74 -9.73 24.39
C ALA A 55 -11.78 -9.33 25.53
N GLY A 56 -12.14 -8.28 26.27
CA GLY A 56 -11.25 -7.60 27.24
C GLY A 56 -11.15 -6.08 27.04
N GLY A 57 -11.61 -5.54 25.90
CA GLY A 57 -11.66 -4.09 25.65
C GLY A 57 -10.37 -3.49 25.10
N ASP A 58 -9.31 -4.28 24.92
CA ASP A 58 -8.05 -3.85 24.31
C ASP A 58 -8.16 -3.74 22.79
N SER A 59 -7.62 -2.67 22.21
CA SER A 59 -7.56 -2.51 20.76
C SER A 59 -6.58 -3.49 20.13
N VAL A 60 -6.99 -4.08 19.00
CA VAL A 60 -6.11 -4.96 18.22
C VAL A 60 -5.18 -4.11 17.38
N VAL A 61 -3.88 -4.36 17.50
CA VAL A 61 -2.87 -3.74 16.65
C VAL A 61 -2.96 -4.35 15.25
N ALA A 62 -3.44 -3.55 14.30
CA ALA A 62 -3.48 -3.89 12.88
C ALA A 62 -2.27 -3.31 12.13
N ILE A 63 -1.98 -3.90 10.98
CA ILE A 63 -0.85 -3.54 10.12
C ILE A 63 -1.37 -3.32 8.71
N GLN A 64 -1.04 -2.16 8.12
CA GLN A 64 -1.23 -1.89 6.70
C GLN A 64 0.13 -1.80 6.03
N ASN A 65 0.39 -2.67 5.05
CA ASN A 65 1.57 -2.54 4.18
C ASN A 65 1.37 -1.35 3.24
N LEU A 66 2.38 -0.49 3.10
CA LEU A 66 2.41 0.55 2.08
C LEU A 66 2.88 -0.06 0.75
N ILE A 67 2.57 0.61 -0.36
CA ILE A 67 3.09 0.26 -1.67
C ILE A 67 4.47 0.90 -1.80
N VAL A 68 5.47 0.06 -2.05
CA VAL A 68 6.89 0.45 -2.08
C VAL A 68 7.43 0.33 -3.50
N ALA A 69 7.81 1.46 -4.10
CA ALA A 69 8.67 1.49 -5.27
C ALA A 69 10.11 1.77 -4.80
N GLN A 70 11.06 0.94 -5.24
CA GLN A 70 12.43 0.96 -4.71
C GLN A 70 13.46 0.82 -5.82
N VAL A 71 14.59 1.52 -5.65
CA VAL A 71 15.79 1.39 -6.45
C VAL A 71 16.92 1.02 -5.51
N ILE A 72 17.41 -0.22 -5.61
CA ILE A 72 18.52 -0.73 -4.81
C ILE A 72 19.78 -0.67 -5.66
N ASP A 73 20.74 0.15 -5.25
CA ASP A 73 22.05 0.29 -5.88
C ASP A 73 23.11 -0.40 -5.02
N THR A 74 23.49 -1.60 -5.43
CA THR A 74 24.50 -2.40 -4.73
C THR A 74 25.93 -1.92 -4.92
N VAL A 75 26.19 -1.03 -5.89
CA VAL A 75 27.51 -0.45 -6.15
C VAL A 75 27.76 0.70 -5.18
N ASN A 76 26.77 1.59 -5.05
CA ASN A 76 26.82 2.76 -4.17
C ASN A 76 26.31 2.49 -2.75
N ASN A 77 25.74 1.30 -2.49
CA ASN A 77 25.13 0.90 -1.23
C ASN A 77 23.98 1.82 -0.80
N THR A 78 23.14 2.20 -1.76
CA THR A 78 21.99 3.07 -1.52
C THR A 78 20.68 2.35 -1.86
N VAL A 79 19.61 2.73 -1.16
CA VAL A 79 18.25 2.32 -1.47
C VAL A 79 17.39 3.57 -1.50
N ASN A 80 16.82 3.90 -2.66
CA ASN A 80 15.89 5.01 -2.81
C ASN A 80 14.47 4.48 -2.91
N ILE A 81 13.56 5.00 -2.08
CA ILE A 81 12.19 4.49 -1.96
C ILE A 81 11.19 5.62 -2.16
N SER A 82 10.13 5.35 -2.92
CA SER A 82 8.90 6.14 -2.97
C SER A 82 7.73 5.30 -2.46
N LEU A 83 6.86 5.91 -1.65
CA LEU A 83 5.75 5.23 -1.00
C LEU A 83 4.41 5.73 -1.53
N ALA A 84 3.45 4.82 -1.67
CA ALA A 84 2.03 5.15 -1.83
C ALA A 84 1.20 4.49 -0.72
N VAL A 85 0.23 5.24 -0.20
CA VAL A 85 -0.68 4.76 0.84
C VAL A 85 -1.87 4.05 0.17
N PRO A 86 -2.12 2.76 0.45
CA PRO A 86 -3.21 2.01 -0.19
C PRO A 86 -4.59 2.63 0.05
N ALA A 87 -5.57 2.18 -0.73
CA ALA A 87 -6.98 2.50 -0.50
C ALA A 87 -7.41 2.07 0.90
N ALA A 88 -8.40 2.78 1.45
CA ALA A 88 -9.07 2.34 2.67
C ALA A 88 -9.70 0.96 2.44
N ASN A 89 -9.53 0.05 3.40
CA ASN A 89 -10.06 -1.31 3.32
C ASN A 89 -10.28 -1.86 4.73
N GLY A 90 -11.40 -2.57 4.95
CA GLY A 90 -11.72 -3.15 6.26
C GLY A 90 -11.56 -2.15 7.41
N THR A 91 -10.63 -2.41 8.32
CA THR A 91 -10.34 -1.56 9.49
C THR A 91 -9.38 -0.41 9.19
N PHE A 92 -8.71 -0.40 8.04
CA PHE A 92 -7.90 0.71 7.56
C PHE A 92 -8.82 1.77 6.93
N THR A 93 -9.53 2.52 7.78
CA THR A 93 -10.50 3.53 7.35
C THR A 93 -9.82 4.76 6.73
N ALA A 94 -10.59 5.61 6.04
CA ALA A 94 -10.07 6.88 5.52
C ALA A 94 -9.46 7.77 6.62
N ALA A 95 -10.04 7.78 7.82
CA ALA A 95 -9.51 8.52 8.97
C ALA A 95 -8.16 7.95 9.45
N VAL A 96 -8.03 6.63 9.53
CA VAL A 96 -6.75 5.97 9.85
C VAL A 96 -5.72 6.27 8.78
N ARG A 97 -6.11 6.17 7.51
CA ARG A 97 -5.26 6.43 6.34
C ARG A 97 -4.68 7.85 6.33
N ALA A 98 -5.46 8.85 6.74
CA ALA A 98 -5.01 10.24 6.82
C ALA A 98 -3.91 10.48 7.88
N ASN A 99 -3.75 9.58 8.85
CA ASN A 99 -2.71 9.68 9.88
C ASN A 99 -1.36 9.09 9.44
N VAL A 100 -1.29 8.43 8.27
CA VAL A 100 -0.05 7.87 7.74
C VAL A 100 0.92 9.00 7.42
N ASN A 101 2.08 8.98 8.06
CA ASN A 101 3.11 9.98 7.88
C ASN A 101 4.51 9.36 8.08
N LEU A 102 5.54 9.96 7.48
CA LEU A 102 6.91 9.41 7.52
C LEU A 102 7.53 9.36 8.92
N SER A 103 7.02 10.10 9.90
CA SER A 103 7.56 10.09 11.26
C SER A 103 7.13 8.86 12.08
N HIS A 104 6.19 8.06 11.56
CA HIS A 104 5.55 6.96 12.28
C HIS A 104 5.35 5.72 11.39
N LEU A 105 6.44 5.19 10.83
CA LEU A 105 6.42 4.00 9.97
C LEU A 105 7.39 2.93 10.47
N ILE A 106 7.14 1.69 10.04
CA ILE A 106 7.97 0.53 10.33
C ILE A 106 8.61 0.08 9.03
N MET A 107 9.94 -0.07 9.02
CA MET A 107 10.64 -0.67 7.90
C MET A 107 11.15 -2.07 8.25
N SER A 108 11.02 -3.00 7.32
CA SER A 108 11.66 -4.31 7.35
C SER A 108 12.33 -4.58 6.02
N PHE A 109 13.24 -5.56 6.00
CA PHE A 109 14.16 -5.76 4.90
C PHE A 109 14.35 -7.24 4.61
N ASP A 110 14.45 -7.59 3.33
CA ASP A 110 15.17 -8.80 2.95
C ASP A 110 16.64 -8.45 2.79
N ILE A 111 17.50 -9.29 3.36
CA ILE A 111 18.95 -9.16 3.30
C ILE A 111 19.56 -10.47 2.82
N SER A 112 20.83 -10.41 2.41
CA SER A 112 21.59 -11.60 2.03
C SER A 112 21.47 -12.74 3.06
N THR A 113 21.41 -13.97 2.56
CA THR A 113 21.29 -15.18 3.39
C THR A 113 22.32 -15.21 4.52
N ALA A 114 21.84 -15.51 5.73
CA ALA A 114 22.62 -15.58 6.96
C ALA A 114 23.33 -14.26 7.36
N ALA A 115 23.01 -13.13 6.73
CA ALA A 115 23.43 -11.82 7.22
C ALA A 115 22.56 -11.36 8.39
N SER A 116 23.08 -10.41 9.17
CA SER A 116 22.33 -9.65 10.17
C SER A 116 22.33 -8.17 9.84
N MET A 117 21.34 -7.42 10.33
CA MET A 117 21.23 -5.98 10.12
C MET A 117 21.12 -5.25 11.45
N ALA A 118 21.82 -4.13 11.57
CA ALA A 118 21.69 -3.19 12.69
C ALA A 118 21.46 -1.77 12.17
N ALA A 119 20.60 -1.02 12.84
CA ALA A 119 20.48 0.42 12.62
C ALA A 119 21.70 1.15 13.19
N ALA A 120 22.11 2.24 12.55
CA ALA A 120 23.19 3.11 13.00
C ALA A 120 22.69 4.51 13.35
N GLY A 121 23.31 5.14 14.36
CA GLY A 121 22.93 6.47 14.84
C GLY A 121 21.49 6.52 15.35
N ASN A 122 20.73 7.52 14.90
CA ASN A 122 19.33 7.74 15.27
C ASN A 122 18.33 6.99 14.35
N THR A 123 18.82 6.12 13.47
CA THR A 123 17.99 5.33 12.57
C THR A 123 17.09 4.36 13.38
N PRO A 124 15.78 4.27 13.08
CA PRO A 124 14.91 3.28 13.71
C PRO A 124 15.40 1.84 13.43
N LYS A 125 15.33 0.99 14.44
CA LYS A 125 15.64 -0.45 14.28
C LYS A 125 14.66 -1.09 13.28
N PRO A 126 15.10 -2.04 12.44
CA PRO A 126 14.19 -2.78 11.57
C PRO A 126 13.08 -3.46 12.38
N GLY A 127 11.83 -3.36 11.93
CA GLY A 127 10.65 -3.89 12.62
C GLY A 127 10.09 -3.02 13.74
N TYR A 128 10.69 -1.86 14.02
CA TYR A 128 10.19 -0.89 15.01
C TYR A 128 9.64 0.35 14.33
N VAL A 129 8.67 0.99 14.99
CA VAL A 129 8.13 2.28 14.55
C VAL A 129 9.20 3.35 14.73
N GLY A 130 9.36 4.21 13.73
CA GLY A 130 10.16 5.42 13.87
C GLY A 130 10.05 6.36 12.67
N ASP A 131 10.84 7.43 12.75
CA ASP A 131 10.90 8.46 11.72
C ASP A 131 11.81 8.04 10.58
N ILE A 132 11.23 7.97 9.38
CA ILE A 132 11.91 7.64 8.12
C ILE A 132 11.96 8.82 7.15
N SER A 133 11.63 10.03 7.60
CA SER A 133 11.64 11.25 6.78
C SER A 133 13.04 11.75 6.41
N LYS A 134 14.08 11.22 7.05
CA LYS A 134 15.49 11.58 6.83
C LYS A 134 16.27 10.36 6.33
N PRO A 135 17.43 10.55 5.67
CA PRO A 135 18.29 9.43 5.29
C PRO A 135 18.63 8.54 6.49
N LEU A 136 18.49 7.23 6.29
CA LEU A 136 18.63 6.20 7.31
C LEU A 136 19.85 5.36 7.01
N THR A 137 20.54 4.93 8.06
CA THR A 137 21.78 4.15 7.93
C THR A 137 21.64 2.79 8.58
N TYR A 138 21.88 1.73 7.80
CA TYR A 138 21.88 0.34 8.26
C TYR A 138 23.20 -0.33 7.96
N VAL A 139 23.69 -1.15 8.89
CA VAL A 139 24.90 -1.97 8.71
C VAL A 139 24.48 -3.42 8.56
N VAL A 140 24.76 -4.00 7.40
CA VAL A 140 24.54 -5.42 7.12
C VAL A 140 25.85 -6.17 7.35
N THR A 141 25.83 -7.18 8.22
CA THR A 141 26.98 -8.03 8.55
C THR A 141 26.76 -9.41 7.99
N ALA A 142 27.60 -9.83 7.03
CA ALA A 142 27.58 -11.19 6.47
C ALA A 142 27.94 -12.24 7.53
N ALA A 143 27.62 -13.50 7.27
CA ALA A 143 28.00 -14.63 8.15
C ALA A 143 29.52 -14.74 8.34
N ASN A 144 30.31 -14.35 7.33
CA ASN A 144 31.77 -14.31 7.42
C ASN A 144 32.33 -13.04 8.13
N GLY A 145 31.47 -12.19 8.68
CA GLY A 145 31.84 -10.96 9.40
C GLY A 145 32.05 -9.72 8.52
N LYS A 146 32.03 -9.83 7.19
CA LYS A 146 32.13 -8.67 6.30
C LYS A 146 30.93 -7.75 6.49
N LYS A 147 31.21 -6.46 6.76
CA LYS A 147 30.18 -5.44 6.94
C LYS A 147 30.00 -4.60 5.68
N ARG A 148 28.78 -4.15 5.46
CA ARG A 148 28.42 -3.16 4.44
C ARG A 148 27.44 -2.16 5.04
N THR A 149 27.76 -0.88 4.93
CA THR A 149 26.89 0.21 5.36
C THR A 149 26.02 0.64 4.19
N TRP A 150 24.72 0.73 4.43
CA TRP A 150 23.69 1.11 3.47
C TRP A 150 23.01 2.39 3.89
N THR A 151 22.74 3.27 2.92
CA THR A 151 21.90 4.46 3.11
C THR A 151 20.55 4.25 2.45
N VAL A 152 19.47 4.36 3.22
CA VAL A 152 18.09 4.28 2.73
C VAL A 152 17.51 5.69 2.75
N THR A 153 16.98 6.15 1.61
CA THR A 153 16.34 7.45 1.47
C THR A 153 14.91 7.26 1.01
N VAL A 154 13.99 7.91 1.72
CA VAL A 154 12.55 7.84 1.46
C VAL A 154 12.09 9.18 0.91
N ALA A 155 11.46 9.16 -0.25
CA ALA A 155 10.84 10.35 -0.82
C ALA A 155 9.67 10.82 0.07
N PRO A 156 9.33 12.12 0.07
CA PRO A 156 8.11 12.61 0.70
C PRO A 156 6.88 11.80 0.24
N LEU A 157 5.92 11.60 1.14
CA LEU A 157 4.63 11.03 0.74
C LEU A 157 3.98 11.94 -0.32
N PRO A 158 3.27 11.38 -1.32
CA PRO A 158 2.52 12.16 -2.27
C PRO A 158 1.57 13.12 -1.55
N ALA A 159 1.52 14.37 -1.99
CA ALA A 159 0.56 15.33 -1.47
C ALA A 159 -0.85 14.85 -1.83
N ILE A 160 -1.70 14.68 -0.82
CA ILE A 160 -3.11 14.35 -1.00
C ILE A 160 -3.82 15.58 -1.57
N ASN A 161 -4.48 15.44 -2.72
CA ASN A 161 -5.22 16.54 -3.31
C ASN A 161 -6.63 16.69 -2.68
N LYS A 162 -7.26 17.84 -2.90
CA LYS A 162 -8.56 18.19 -2.30
C LYS A 162 -9.75 17.32 -2.76
N TYR A 163 -9.54 16.45 -3.75
CA TYR A 163 -10.56 15.58 -4.34
C TYR A 163 -10.47 14.14 -3.82
N GLU A 164 -9.44 13.81 -3.05
CA GLU A 164 -9.30 12.51 -2.42
C GLU A 164 -10.25 12.38 -1.22
N GLY A 165 -10.85 11.21 -1.07
CA GLY A 165 -11.69 10.92 0.07
C GLY A 165 -12.59 9.70 -0.12
N PRO A 166 -13.37 9.36 0.91
CA PRO A 166 -14.51 8.48 0.76
C PRO A 166 -15.65 9.23 0.06
N TYR A 167 -16.27 8.57 -0.92
CA TYR A 167 -17.41 9.10 -1.66
C TYR A 167 -18.56 8.10 -1.64
N THR A 168 -19.78 8.60 -1.82
CA THR A 168 -20.96 7.80 -2.10
C THR A 168 -21.37 7.99 -3.56
N SER A 169 -21.42 6.88 -4.32
CA SER A 169 -21.89 6.86 -5.69
C SER A 169 -23.34 6.40 -5.79
N ASN A 170 -24.13 7.15 -6.55
CA ASN A 170 -25.45 6.78 -7.03
C ASN A 170 -25.50 6.96 -8.54
N GLY A 171 -26.08 6.01 -9.26
CA GLY A 171 -25.97 5.99 -10.71
C GLY A 171 -26.62 4.80 -11.39
N TYR A 172 -26.19 4.56 -12.61
CA TYR A 172 -26.60 3.40 -13.39
C TYR A 172 -25.45 2.88 -14.26
N PHE A 173 -25.23 1.57 -14.21
CA PHE A 173 -24.32 0.87 -15.09
C PHE A 173 -25.10 0.25 -16.24
N TYR A 174 -24.90 0.79 -17.43
CA TYR A 174 -25.48 0.32 -18.68
C TYR A 174 -24.60 -0.80 -19.25
N HIS A 175 -25.20 -1.97 -19.42
CA HIS A 175 -24.55 -3.16 -19.97
C HIS A 175 -25.51 -3.85 -20.95
N PRO A 176 -25.03 -4.49 -22.04
CA PRO A 176 -25.93 -5.11 -23.02
C PRO A 176 -26.81 -6.23 -22.47
N SER A 177 -26.36 -6.93 -21.42
CA SER A 177 -27.05 -8.10 -20.84
C SER A 177 -27.23 -8.07 -19.32
N ASP A 178 -26.66 -7.09 -18.64
CA ASP A 178 -26.66 -7.02 -17.17
C ASP A 178 -26.69 -5.57 -16.66
N PRO A 179 -27.64 -4.75 -17.15
CA PRO A 179 -27.75 -3.37 -16.74
C PRO A 179 -28.30 -3.29 -15.30
N ARG A 180 -27.81 -2.34 -14.50
CA ARG A 180 -28.18 -2.26 -13.08
C ARG A 180 -27.98 -0.87 -12.48
N ALA A 181 -28.75 -0.58 -11.44
CA ALA A 181 -28.58 0.63 -10.65
C ALA A 181 -27.35 0.52 -9.73
N ILE A 182 -26.67 1.65 -9.52
CA ILE A 182 -25.65 1.83 -8.50
C ILE A 182 -26.32 2.63 -7.38
N THR A 183 -26.36 2.07 -6.17
CA THR A 183 -27.08 2.69 -5.04
C THR A 183 -26.20 2.73 -3.81
N ASN A 184 -25.93 3.94 -3.32
CA ASN A 184 -25.12 4.22 -2.13
C ASN A 184 -23.79 3.45 -2.08
N LEU A 185 -23.15 3.28 -3.25
CA LEU A 185 -21.89 2.56 -3.34
C LEU A 185 -20.78 3.44 -2.78
N VAL A 186 -20.17 3.01 -1.68
CA VAL A 186 -19.01 3.69 -1.12
C VAL A 186 -17.79 3.45 -2.02
N LYS A 187 -17.18 4.54 -2.49
CA LYS A 187 -15.97 4.53 -3.32
C LYS A 187 -14.81 5.17 -2.59
N SER A 188 -13.62 4.60 -2.77
CA SER A 188 -12.36 5.27 -2.41
C SER A 188 -11.85 6.04 -3.62
N VAL A 189 -11.86 7.36 -3.55
CA VAL A 189 -11.27 8.24 -4.57
C VAL A 189 -9.87 8.60 -4.10
N LEU A 190 -8.83 8.29 -4.88
CA LEU A 190 -7.43 8.39 -4.45
C LEU A 190 -6.63 9.34 -5.33
N THR A 191 -5.76 10.14 -4.75
CA THR A 191 -4.86 11.05 -5.48
C THR A 191 -3.95 10.30 -6.44
N SER A 192 -3.94 10.72 -7.70
CA SER A 192 -3.00 10.27 -8.74
C SER A 192 -2.19 11.41 -9.36
N GLY A 193 -2.50 12.66 -9.00
CA GLY A 193 -1.76 13.85 -9.38
C GLY A 193 -2.33 15.11 -8.70
N PRO A 194 -1.75 16.30 -8.96
CA PRO A 194 -2.17 17.54 -8.30
C PRO A 194 -3.67 17.86 -8.44
N ASN A 195 -4.24 17.58 -9.62
CA ASN A 195 -5.67 17.71 -9.92
C ASN A 195 -6.23 16.42 -10.51
N SER A 196 -5.74 15.26 -10.07
CA SER A 196 -6.17 13.99 -10.63
C SER A 196 -6.35 12.93 -9.56
N VAL A 197 -7.38 12.12 -9.74
CA VAL A 197 -7.74 11.02 -8.84
C VAL A 197 -8.02 9.73 -9.61
N ILE A 198 -7.79 8.59 -8.98
CA ILE A 198 -8.22 7.27 -9.45
C ILE A 198 -9.57 6.94 -8.80
N VAL A 199 -10.51 6.49 -9.63
CA VAL A 199 -11.87 6.11 -9.25
C VAL A 199 -12.25 4.81 -9.94
N ASP A 200 -12.92 3.91 -9.23
CA ASP A 200 -13.48 2.70 -9.84
C ASP A 200 -14.59 3.05 -10.85
N LEU A 201 -14.60 2.35 -12.00
CA LEU A 201 -15.65 2.50 -13.01
C LEU A 201 -16.92 1.82 -12.54
N GLY A 202 -17.98 2.60 -12.29
CA GLY A 202 -19.25 2.04 -11.79
C GLY A 202 -19.02 1.22 -10.53
N ASP A 203 -19.53 0.00 -10.52
CA ASP A 203 -19.30 -0.99 -9.48
C ASP A 203 -18.28 -2.08 -9.88
N LEU A 204 -17.49 -1.84 -10.93
CA LEU A 204 -16.53 -2.83 -11.48
C LEU A 204 -15.13 -2.77 -10.86
N GLY A 205 -14.90 -1.95 -9.84
CA GLY A 205 -13.58 -1.71 -9.24
C GLY A 205 -12.82 -2.97 -8.85
N SER A 206 -13.49 -3.93 -8.21
CA SER A 206 -12.88 -5.21 -7.81
C SER A 206 -12.41 -6.09 -8.97
N SER A 207 -12.82 -5.78 -10.21
CA SER A 207 -12.37 -6.45 -11.43
C SER A 207 -11.26 -5.70 -12.17
N GLY A 208 -10.66 -4.68 -11.55
CA GLY A 208 -9.56 -3.90 -12.12
C GLY A 208 -9.99 -2.83 -13.12
N TYR A 209 -11.26 -2.43 -13.12
CA TYR A 209 -11.77 -1.36 -13.97
C TYR A 209 -11.69 -0.02 -13.24
N GLN A 210 -10.60 0.71 -13.50
CA GLN A 210 -10.31 1.98 -12.84
C GLN A 210 -10.09 3.09 -13.85
N ALA A 211 -10.55 4.29 -13.52
CA ALA A 211 -10.41 5.49 -14.31
C ALA A 211 -9.53 6.52 -13.58
N VAL A 212 -8.83 7.33 -14.35
CA VAL A 212 -8.22 8.57 -13.85
C VAL A 212 -9.16 9.71 -14.22
N PHE A 213 -9.59 10.46 -13.21
CA PHE A 213 -10.33 11.72 -13.37
C PHE A 213 -9.35 12.86 -13.21
N THR A 214 -9.18 13.67 -14.24
CA THR A 214 -8.37 14.89 -14.21
C THR A 214 -9.29 16.10 -14.25
N ILE A 215 -9.26 16.91 -13.20
CA ILE A 215 -10.13 18.07 -13.02
C ILE A 215 -9.40 19.32 -13.54
N ASP A 216 -10.03 20.05 -14.44
CA ASP A 216 -9.62 21.41 -14.77
C ASP A 216 -10.15 22.37 -13.68
N PRO A 217 -9.29 23.00 -12.87
CA PRO A 217 -9.72 23.86 -11.78
C PRO A 217 -10.39 25.16 -12.23
N ALA A 218 -10.24 25.57 -13.51
CA ALA A 218 -10.86 26.79 -14.04
C ALA A 218 -12.30 26.55 -14.52
N THR A 219 -12.56 25.41 -15.14
CA THR A 219 -13.86 25.08 -15.75
C THR A 219 -14.66 24.05 -14.96
N ASN A 220 -14.01 23.34 -14.04
CA ASN A 220 -14.50 22.13 -13.38
C ASN A 220 -14.85 20.97 -14.32
N ASN A 221 -14.39 21.02 -15.57
CA ASN A 221 -14.51 19.88 -16.48
C ASN A 221 -13.62 18.73 -15.98
N VAL A 222 -14.12 17.52 -16.12
CA VAL A 222 -13.41 16.30 -15.75
C VAL A 222 -13.05 15.54 -17.02
N THR A 223 -11.76 15.44 -17.30
CA THR A 223 -11.25 14.51 -18.32
C THR A 223 -11.11 13.13 -17.71
N ILE A 224 -11.66 12.11 -18.37
CA ILE A 224 -11.69 10.74 -17.86
C ILE A 224 -10.94 9.81 -18.81
N THR A 225 -9.93 9.14 -18.29
CA THR A 225 -9.16 8.12 -19.02
C THR A 225 -9.13 6.81 -18.24
N ALA A 226 -8.75 5.71 -18.89
CA ALA A 226 -8.43 4.48 -18.17
C ALA A 226 -7.19 4.68 -17.30
N ALA A 227 -7.18 4.11 -16.09
CA ALA A 227 -5.97 4.05 -15.27
C ALA A 227 -4.95 3.08 -15.88
N PRO A 228 -3.63 3.22 -15.58
CA PRO A 228 -2.63 2.28 -16.06
C PRO A 228 -2.96 0.83 -15.69
N GLY A 229 -3.06 -0.04 -16.70
CA GLY A 229 -3.40 -1.46 -16.52
C GLY A 229 -4.89 -1.75 -16.29
N ALA A 230 -5.77 -0.74 -16.38
CA ALA A 230 -7.21 -0.94 -16.18
C ALA A 230 -7.83 -1.83 -17.27
N GLY A 231 -8.76 -2.69 -16.85
CA GLY A 231 -9.59 -3.48 -17.75
C GLY A 231 -10.44 -2.59 -18.65
N GLY A 232 -10.71 -3.02 -19.88
CA GLY A 232 -11.57 -2.27 -20.81
C GLY A 232 -10.97 -0.96 -21.34
N ALA A 233 -9.66 -0.73 -21.21
CA ALA A 233 -9.03 0.41 -21.87
C ALA A 233 -9.11 0.31 -23.41
N PRO A 234 -9.27 1.44 -24.15
CA PRO A 234 -9.41 2.80 -23.65
C PRO A 234 -10.84 3.13 -23.19
N TYR A 235 -10.95 4.05 -22.24
CA TYR A 235 -12.24 4.61 -21.84
C TYR A 235 -12.64 5.78 -22.74
N THR A 236 -13.94 5.90 -22.98
CA THR A 236 -14.57 6.93 -23.80
C THR A 236 -15.51 7.75 -22.94
N MET A 237 -15.41 9.07 -23.04
CA MET A 237 -16.34 10.01 -22.40
C MET A 237 -17.56 10.27 -23.28
N PHE A 238 -18.72 10.39 -22.64
CA PHE A 238 -20.00 10.63 -23.30
C PHE A 238 -20.62 11.95 -22.80
N THR A 239 -19.99 13.07 -23.13
CA THR A 239 -20.37 14.40 -22.62
C THR A 239 -21.72 14.89 -23.15
N SER A 240 -22.12 14.50 -24.36
CA SER A 240 -23.35 14.97 -25.03
C SER A 240 -24.58 14.07 -24.83
N GLY A 241 -24.45 12.96 -24.11
CA GLY A 241 -25.53 11.98 -23.94
C GLY A 241 -25.03 10.53 -24.01
N LEU A 242 -25.89 9.58 -23.66
CA LEU A 242 -25.62 8.15 -23.80
C LEU A 242 -25.35 7.76 -25.26
N PRO A 243 -24.57 6.69 -25.53
CA PRO A 243 -24.41 6.19 -26.89
C PRO A 243 -25.78 5.78 -27.44
N THR A 244 -26.02 6.11 -28.70
CA THR A 244 -27.27 5.79 -29.41
C THR A 244 -27.19 4.50 -30.23
N THR A 245 -26.00 3.91 -30.35
CA THR A 245 -25.75 2.68 -31.11
C THR A 245 -24.72 1.79 -30.41
N ASN A 246 -24.79 0.49 -30.70
CA ASN A 246 -23.86 -0.56 -30.24
C ASN A 246 -23.71 -0.78 -28.72
N PRO A 247 -24.77 -1.07 -27.94
CA PRO A 247 -26.18 -0.81 -28.22
C PRO A 247 -26.51 0.67 -27.90
N GLY A 248 -27.68 1.13 -28.33
CA GLY A 248 -28.20 2.42 -27.86
C GLY A 248 -28.75 2.32 -26.45
N TYR A 249 -28.51 3.32 -25.61
CA TYR A 249 -29.07 3.41 -24.26
C TYR A 249 -29.96 4.64 -24.09
N THR A 250 -31.01 4.48 -23.29
CA THR A 250 -31.87 5.56 -22.81
C THR A 250 -31.67 5.73 -21.30
N PRO A 251 -31.78 6.94 -20.75
CA PRO A 251 -31.68 7.19 -19.31
C PRO A 251 -32.49 6.20 -18.46
N GLN A 252 -31.88 5.62 -17.43
CA GLN A 252 -32.54 4.66 -16.51
C GLN A 252 -32.64 5.18 -15.07
N TRP A 253 -32.18 6.40 -14.80
CA TRP A 253 -32.22 7.00 -13.47
C TRP A 253 -32.33 8.53 -13.55
N ALA A 254 -32.86 9.14 -12.49
CA ALA A 254 -33.19 10.57 -12.46
C ALA A 254 -31.97 11.49 -12.65
N GLY A 255 -30.77 11.04 -12.25
CA GLY A 255 -29.53 11.83 -12.34
C GLY A 255 -28.87 11.84 -13.72
N SER A 256 -29.37 11.07 -14.69
CA SER A 256 -28.76 10.93 -16.02
C SER A 256 -28.54 12.28 -16.73
N ALA A 257 -29.53 13.18 -16.67
CA ALA A 257 -29.46 14.49 -17.32
C ALA A 257 -28.34 15.38 -16.77
N ALA A 258 -27.92 15.19 -15.51
CA ALA A 258 -26.83 15.93 -14.89
C ALA A 258 -25.44 15.39 -15.27
N CYS A 259 -25.34 14.17 -15.80
CA CYS A 259 -24.07 13.53 -16.10
C CYS A 259 -23.44 14.11 -17.37
N ASN A 260 -22.50 15.04 -17.19
CA ASN A 260 -21.84 15.79 -18.27
C ASN A 260 -20.31 15.88 -18.09
N ASN A 261 -19.73 15.01 -17.25
CA ASN A 261 -18.31 14.96 -16.93
C ASN A 261 -17.77 16.24 -16.30
N THR A 262 -18.40 16.67 -15.21
CA THR A 262 -17.99 17.85 -14.44
C THR A 262 -17.86 17.53 -12.96
N TYR A 263 -17.18 18.41 -12.23
CA TYR A 263 -17.10 18.42 -10.79
C TYR A 263 -17.84 19.63 -10.23
N ASP A 264 -18.78 19.43 -9.32
CA ASP A 264 -19.40 20.52 -8.57
C ASP A 264 -18.60 20.76 -7.27
N PRO A 265 -17.87 21.88 -7.15
CA PRO A 265 -17.09 22.18 -5.94
C PRO A 265 -17.96 22.53 -4.73
N ALA A 266 -19.21 22.97 -4.91
CA ALA A 266 -20.09 23.33 -3.80
C ALA A 266 -20.59 22.09 -3.07
N THR A 267 -21.00 21.07 -3.83
CA THR A 267 -21.47 19.80 -3.27
C THR A 267 -20.38 18.73 -3.18
N LYS A 268 -19.19 18.99 -3.75
CA LYS A 268 -18.09 18.04 -3.91
C LYS A 268 -18.54 16.77 -4.65
N THR A 269 -19.28 16.95 -5.73
CA THR A 269 -19.88 15.86 -6.52
C THR A 269 -19.27 15.77 -7.90
N PHE A 270 -18.82 14.59 -8.31
CA PHE A 270 -18.54 14.30 -9.71
C PHE A 270 -19.83 13.87 -10.41
N HIS A 271 -20.16 14.50 -11.53
CA HIS A 271 -21.24 14.09 -12.43
C HIS A 271 -20.64 13.54 -13.71
N VAL A 272 -20.57 12.22 -13.84
CA VAL A 272 -19.76 11.57 -14.88
C VAL A 272 -20.61 10.65 -15.76
N ARG A 273 -20.27 10.62 -17.05
CA ARG A 273 -20.72 9.65 -18.05
C ARG A 273 -19.55 9.22 -18.92
N TYR A 274 -19.12 7.99 -18.74
CA TYR A 274 -18.02 7.40 -19.48
C TYR A 274 -18.15 5.88 -19.50
N GLY A 275 -17.38 5.23 -20.37
CA GLY A 275 -17.49 3.79 -20.54
C GLY A 275 -16.40 3.22 -21.42
N TYR A 276 -16.55 1.95 -21.78
CA TYR A 276 -15.67 1.26 -22.71
C TYR A 276 -16.44 0.37 -23.66
N LEU A 277 -15.84 0.07 -24.80
CA LEU A 277 -16.43 -0.84 -25.78
C LEU A 277 -15.96 -2.27 -25.51
N GLY A 278 -16.89 -3.14 -25.10
CA GLY A 278 -16.65 -4.58 -24.97
C GLY A 278 -16.98 -5.33 -26.26
N SER A 279 -16.71 -6.64 -26.27
CA SER A 279 -16.99 -7.51 -27.43
C SER A 279 -18.46 -7.57 -27.84
N THR A 280 -19.39 -7.28 -26.92
CA THR A 280 -20.85 -7.27 -27.18
C THR A 280 -21.46 -5.87 -27.16
N GLY A 281 -20.64 -4.81 -27.27
CA GLY A 281 -21.09 -3.42 -27.29
C GLY A 281 -20.64 -2.60 -26.09
N TRP A 282 -21.18 -1.39 -25.96
CA TRP A 282 -20.82 -0.42 -24.94
C TRP A 282 -21.15 -0.89 -23.53
N ARG A 283 -20.26 -0.57 -22.60
CA ARG A 283 -20.50 -0.58 -21.15
C ARG A 283 -20.30 0.84 -20.69
N VAL A 284 -21.35 1.47 -20.16
CA VAL A 284 -21.33 2.88 -19.79
C VAL A 284 -21.76 3.02 -18.34
N THR A 285 -21.10 3.87 -17.59
CA THR A 285 -21.53 4.28 -16.26
C THR A 285 -22.00 5.73 -16.32
N GLU A 286 -23.12 6.01 -15.65
CA GLU A 286 -23.53 7.36 -15.26
C GLU A 286 -23.58 7.42 -13.75
N GLU A 287 -22.91 8.39 -13.14
CA GLU A 287 -22.81 8.45 -11.69
C GLU A 287 -22.76 9.90 -11.18
N ALA A 288 -23.42 10.11 -10.05
CA ALA A 288 -23.19 11.21 -9.13
C ALA A 288 -22.37 10.64 -7.96
N ILE A 289 -21.11 11.05 -7.86
CA ILE A 289 -20.14 10.55 -6.88
C ILE A 289 -19.85 11.71 -5.92
N THR A 290 -20.48 11.71 -4.74
CA THR A 290 -20.45 12.83 -3.77
C THR A 290 -19.55 12.50 -2.59
N MET A 291 -18.67 13.43 -2.20
CA MET A 291 -17.76 13.23 -1.06
C MET A 291 -18.56 13.11 0.25
N ASN A 292 -18.18 12.17 1.12
CA ASN A 292 -18.80 11.97 2.43
C ASN A 292 -18.36 13.01 3.48
#